data_AF-J4IC03-F1
#
_entry.id   AF-J4IC03-F1
#
_cell.length_a   1.000
_cell.length_b   1.000
_cell.length_c   1.000
_cell.angle_alpha   90.00
_cell.angle_beta   90.00
_cell.angle_gamma   90.00
#
_symmetry.space_group_name_H-M   'P 1'
#
loop_
_entity.id
_entity.type
_entity.pdbx_description
1 polymer ?
#
loop_
_entity_poly.entity_id
_entity_poly.type
_entity_poly.pdbx_seq_one_letter_code
_entity_poly.pdbx_strand_id
1 'polypeptide(L)'
;MSEDEEELRSVRDELLAVGETIAQIEARYTAALTRSLERTRRLEARVVDLEAQLALSSSELQRLRAENVDLRRSSQAGSHRTTNERESAAGTNSQSQILDTKGKAVARRAPSTEPLSPVSDIDLRGSSAHATAAHRQRRQAGTRSARPQPLKIADPSSPSASADIQPPPRQTTPLPESPGAWYIEYLNPPATATNSAGPMSYADLQSLLGLDDETMICIESLGWMDDPCMRIHIHNNLIFVTRALFLEGPSGTYLVNWGRQEVNRNVKRYLVEGMNRPAASLFHLFFNPQTQRGLVEAWFYLGAHEMTAVELGSAWHSSWLHKEEKKVLCAELMQRWNSRMDGRDVARMIEERELEQCTIQLKHEGQEDATAAFLEEVLRG
;
A
#
# COMPACT_ATOMS: atom_id res chain seq x y z
N MET A 1 -27.79 -67.63 9.62
CA MET A 1 -27.12 -66.41 10.09
C MET A 1 -28.21 -65.49 10.56
N SER A 2 -28.09 -64.96 11.78
CA SER A 2 -29.07 -64.00 12.30
C SER A 2 -28.85 -62.65 11.62
N GLU A 3 -29.91 -61.86 11.52
CA GLU A 3 -29.90 -60.47 11.01
C GLU A 3 -28.79 -59.64 11.70
N ASP A 4 -28.60 -59.85 13.00
CA ASP A 4 -27.50 -59.27 13.80
C ASP A 4 -26.09 -59.57 13.25
N GLU A 5 -25.84 -60.75 12.65
CA GLU A 5 -24.52 -61.08 12.09
C GLU A 5 -24.24 -60.31 10.78
N GLU A 6 -25.28 -59.95 10.03
CA GLU A 6 -25.16 -59.14 8.81
C GLU A 6 -24.95 -57.67 9.15
N GLU A 7 -25.68 -57.14 10.14
CA GLU A 7 -25.47 -55.78 10.65
C GLU A 7 -24.06 -55.57 11.20
N LEU A 8 -23.56 -56.53 12.01
CA LEU A 8 -22.20 -56.47 12.56
C LEU A 8 -21.12 -56.50 11.47
N ARG A 9 -21.36 -57.22 10.35
CA ARG A 9 -20.44 -57.20 9.20
C ARG A 9 -20.47 -55.86 8.49
N SER A 10 -21.66 -55.28 8.27
CA SER A 10 -21.81 -53.97 7.64
C SER A 10 -21.07 -52.88 8.44
N VAL A 11 -21.30 -52.82 9.76
CA VAL A 11 -20.63 -51.84 10.63
C VAL A 11 -19.12 -52.04 10.62
N ARG A 12 -18.64 -53.28 10.62
CA ARG A 12 -17.20 -53.58 10.52
C ARG A 12 -16.60 -53.05 9.21
N ASP A 13 -17.28 -53.27 8.08
CA ASP A 13 -16.80 -52.83 6.76
C ASP A 13 -16.81 -51.30 6.65
N GLU A 14 -17.82 -50.63 7.19
CA GLU A 14 -17.86 -49.16 7.30
C GLU A 14 -16.71 -48.62 8.16
N LEU A 15 -16.44 -49.23 9.31
CA LEU A 15 -15.32 -48.84 10.18
C LEU A 15 -13.96 -49.02 9.48
N LEU A 16 -13.80 -50.08 8.68
CA LEU A 16 -12.59 -50.30 7.88
C LEU A 16 -12.44 -49.23 6.80
N ALA A 17 -13.52 -48.85 6.11
CA ALA A 17 -13.52 -47.79 5.10
C ALA A 17 -13.19 -46.41 5.69
N VAL A 18 -13.74 -46.11 6.88
CA VAL A 18 -13.40 -44.89 7.64
C VAL A 18 -11.92 -44.91 8.04
N GLY A 19 -11.42 -46.03 8.53
CA GLY A 19 -10.00 -46.21 8.87
C GLY A 19 -9.07 -45.97 7.69
N GLU A 20 -9.41 -46.46 6.50
CA GLU A 20 -8.64 -46.21 5.27
C GLU A 20 -8.66 -44.73 4.89
N THR A 21 -9.83 -44.07 5.00
CA THR A 21 -9.97 -42.64 4.70
C THR A 21 -9.11 -41.78 5.63
N ILE A 22 -9.08 -42.10 6.93
CA ILE A 22 -8.22 -41.42 7.92
C ILE A 22 -6.75 -41.58 7.53
N ALA A 23 -6.30 -42.80 7.22
CA ALA A 23 -4.92 -43.05 6.81
C ALA A 23 -4.53 -42.28 5.53
N GLN A 24 -5.44 -42.16 4.56
CA GLN A 24 -5.22 -41.35 3.36
C GLN A 24 -5.10 -39.85 3.66
N ILE A 25 -5.92 -39.33 4.58
CA ILE A 25 -5.86 -37.94 5.03
C ILE A 25 -4.52 -37.68 5.75
N GLU A 26 -4.11 -38.56 6.65
CA GLU A 26 -2.82 -38.45 7.36
C GLU A 26 -1.64 -38.43 6.36
N ALA A 27 -1.63 -39.35 5.39
CA ALA A 27 -0.60 -39.40 4.36
C ALA A 27 -0.53 -38.10 3.53
N ARG A 28 -1.70 -37.55 3.16
CA ARG A 28 -1.78 -36.27 2.43
C ARG A 28 -1.29 -35.10 3.27
N TYR A 29 -1.64 -35.07 4.56
CA TYR A 29 -1.21 -34.04 5.49
C TYR A 29 0.31 -34.09 5.69
N THR A 30 0.88 -35.26 5.94
CA THR A 30 2.34 -35.44 6.07
C THR A 30 3.07 -34.99 4.80
N ALA A 31 2.59 -35.39 3.62
CA ALA A 31 3.18 -34.97 2.35
C ALA A 31 3.09 -33.45 2.13
N ALA A 32 1.99 -32.81 2.50
CA ALA A 32 1.83 -31.36 2.44
C ALA A 32 2.79 -30.65 3.41
N LEU A 33 2.93 -31.17 4.64
CA LEU A 33 3.85 -30.64 5.64
C LEU A 33 5.31 -30.73 5.17
N THR A 34 5.73 -31.87 4.61
CA THR A 34 7.09 -32.02 4.04
C THR A 34 7.36 -31.02 2.92
N ARG A 35 6.42 -30.85 1.99
CA ARG A 35 6.54 -29.85 0.90
C ARG A 35 6.63 -28.41 1.43
N SER A 36 5.86 -28.10 2.47
CA SER A 36 5.90 -26.78 3.11
C SER A 36 7.27 -26.52 3.77
N LEU A 37 7.79 -27.49 4.53
CA LEU A 37 9.11 -27.39 5.16
C LEU A 37 10.24 -27.25 4.13
N GLU A 38 10.18 -27.98 3.02
CA GLU A 38 11.15 -27.86 1.94
C GLU A 38 11.10 -26.48 1.27
N ARG A 39 9.89 -25.94 1.06
CA ARG A 39 9.71 -24.58 0.54
C ARG A 39 10.31 -23.55 1.49
N THR A 40 10.08 -23.67 2.80
CA THR A 40 10.66 -22.77 3.81
C THR A 40 12.19 -22.81 3.77
N ARG A 41 12.80 -24.00 3.77
CA ARG A 41 14.27 -24.14 3.65
C ARG A 41 14.81 -23.51 2.37
N ARG A 42 14.12 -23.68 1.24
CA ARG A 42 14.51 -23.06 -0.04
C ARG A 42 14.44 -21.54 0.01
N LEU A 43 13.43 -20.98 0.69
CA LEU A 43 13.29 -19.53 0.88
C LEU A 43 14.38 -19.00 1.82
N GLU A 44 14.67 -19.68 2.93
CA GLU A 44 15.76 -19.33 3.84
C GLU A 44 17.11 -19.31 3.13
N ALA A 45 17.41 -20.34 2.33
CA ALA A 45 18.64 -20.38 1.52
C ALA A 45 18.72 -19.21 0.52
N ARG A 46 17.59 -18.83 -0.09
CA ARG A 46 17.53 -17.70 -1.03
C ARG A 46 17.72 -16.35 -0.32
N VAL A 47 17.22 -16.19 0.90
CA VAL A 47 17.46 -14.99 1.71
C VAL A 47 18.96 -14.82 1.99
N VAL A 48 19.63 -15.89 2.41
CA VAL A 48 21.09 -15.87 2.66
C VAL A 48 21.89 -15.49 1.40
N ASP A 49 21.53 -16.06 0.23
CA ASP A 49 22.18 -15.72 -1.04
C ASP A 49 21.94 -14.24 -1.43
N LEU A 50 20.72 -13.73 -1.27
CA LEU A 50 20.41 -12.33 -1.54
C LEU A 50 21.13 -11.37 -0.59
N GLU A 51 21.29 -11.72 0.68
CA GLU A 51 22.08 -10.94 1.63
C GLU A 51 23.57 -10.90 1.24
N ALA A 52 24.12 -12.01 0.77
CA ALA A 52 25.49 -12.06 0.27
C ALA A 52 25.67 -11.19 -0.99
N GLN A 53 24.71 -11.24 -1.93
CA GLN A 53 24.71 -10.39 -3.12
C GLN A 53 24.61 -8.90 -2.75
N LEU A 54 23.74 -8.54 -1.81
CA LEU A 54 23.60 -7.17 -1.33
C LEU A 54 24.90 -6.66 -0.69
N ALA A 55 25.58 -7.50 0.10
CA ALA A 55 26.86 -7.18 0.69
C ALA A 55 27.94 -6.91 -0.38
N LEU A 56 28.02 -7.77 -1.40
CA LEU A 56 28.94 -7.59 -2.54
C LEU A 56 28.68 -6.29 -3.30
N SER A 57 27.42 -6.02 -3.68
CA SER A 57 27.05 -4.77 -4.37
C SER A 57 27.31 -3.53 -3.51
N SER A 58 27.10 -3.61 -2.20
CA SER A 58 27.41 -2.52 -1.27
C SER A 58 28.92 -2.23 -1.21
N SER A 59 29.76 -3.27 -1.15
CA SER A 59 31.22 -3.11 -1.18
C SER A 59 31.71 -2.54 -2.52
N GLU A 60 31.12 -2.95 -3.64
CA GLU A 60 31.44 -2.40 -4.96
C GLU A 60 31.08 -0.91 -5.07
N LEU A 61 29.88 -0.52 -4.60
CA LEU A 61 29.48 0.89 -4.55
C LEU A 61 30.40 1.73 -3.67
N GLN A 62 30.87 1.19 -2.53
CA GLN A 62 31.85 1.88 -1.69
C GLN A 62 33.19 2.06 -2.42
N ARG A 63 33.67 1.02 -3.13
CA ARG A 63 34.89 1.09 -3.95
C ARG A 63 34.77 2.17 -5.03
N LEU A 64 33.69 2.16 -5.80
CA LEU A 64 33.43 3.14 -6.86
C LEU A 64 33.31 4.56 -6.31
N ARG A 65 32.72 4.75 -5.13
CA ARG A 65 32.66 6.07 -4.45
C ARG A 65 34.05 6.57 -4.07
N ALA A 66 34.91 5.71 -3.53
CA ALA A 66 36.28 6.08 -3.19
C ALA A 66 37.08 6.47 -4.45
N GLU A 67 36.99 5.66 -5.51
CA GLU A 67 37.62 5.94 -6.80
C GLU A 67 37.16 7.28 -7.41
N ASN A 68 35.86 7.59 -7.32
CA ASN A 68 35.31 8.86 -7.81
C ASN A 68 35.85 10.06 -7.02
N VAL A 69 36.06 9.92 -5.71
CA VAL A 69 36.66 10.97 -4.86
C VAL A 69 38.11 11.23 -5.28
N ASP A 70 38.88 10.17 -5.55
CA ASP A 70 40.28 10.30 -5.99
C ASP A 70 40.38 10.92 -7.38
N LEU A 71 39.53 10.51 -8.33
CA LEU A 71 39.47 11.13 -9.66
C LEU A 71 39.15 12.63 -9.59
N ARG A 72 38.22 13.04 -8.72
CA ARG A 72 37.90 14.46 -8.50
C ARG A 72 39.09 15.23 -7.93
N ARG A 73 39.84 14.64 -6.99
CA ARG A 73 41.08 15.23 -6.45
C ARG A 73 42.15 15.38 -7.54
N SER A 74 42.38 14.36 -8.36
CA SER A 74 43.33 14.42 -9.48
C SER A 74 42.95 15.48 -10.52
N SER A 75 41.66 15.62 -10.83
CA SER A 75 41.17 16.65 -11.75
C SER A 75 41.37 18.06 -11.21
N GLN A 76 41.16 18.29 -9.91
CA GLN A 76 41.38 19.60 -9.29
C GLN A 76 42.89 19.95 -9.26
N ALA A 77 43.75 18.98 -8.94
CA ALA A 77 45.20 19.18 -8.94
C ALA A 77 45.76 19.51 -10.34
N GLY A 78 45.22 18.87 -11.39
CA GLY A 78 45.60 19.15 -12.78
C GLY A 78 45.19 20.56 -13.25
N SER A 79 44.01 21.04 -12.82
CA SER A 79 43.50 22.37 -13.19
C SER A 79 44.37 23.52 -12.67
N HIS A 80 44.99 23.37 -11.50
CA HIS A 80 45.86 24.40 -10.93
C HIS A 80 47.23 24.49 -11.63
N ARG A 81 47.66 23.44 -12.33
CA ARG A 81 48.95 23.44 -13.03
C ARG A 81 48.90 24.20 -14.36
N THR A 82 47.74 24.19 -15.03
CA THR A 82 47.55 24.90 -16.32
C THR A 82 47.32 26.41 -16.18
N THR A 83 46.92 26.91 -15.00
CA THR A 83 46.77 28.35 -14.77
C THR A 83 48.12 29.05 -14.54
N ASN A 84 49.08 28.39 -13.88
CA ASN A 84 50.40 29.00 -13.61
C ASN A 84 51.32 29.06 -14.85
N GLU A 85 51.18 28.16 -15.83
CA GLU A 85 51.96 28.23 -17.07
C GLU A 85 51.41 29.27 -18.07
N ARG A 86 50.13 29.68 -17.95
CA ARG A 86 49.55 30.71 -18.82
C ARG A 86 49.83 32.14 -18.35
N GLU A 87 50.04 32.36 -17.06
CA GLU A 87 50.43 33.68 -16.54
C GLU A 87 51.90 34.02 -16.79
N SER A 88 52.77 33.03 -17.01
CA SER A 88 54.17 33.29 -17.37
C SER A 88 54.41 33.55 -18.87
N ALA A 89 53.36 33.46 -19.71
CA ALA A 89 53.45 33.71 -21.16
C ALA A 89 52.59 34.89 -21.66
N ALA A 90 51.80 35.54 -20.79
CA ALA A 90 50.95 36.68 -21.15
C ALA A 90 51.65 38.04 -20.98
N GLY A 91 52.95 38.07 -21.24
CA GLY A 91 53.80 39.25 -21.07
C GLY A 91 54.20 39.91 -22.39
N THR A 92 53.43 39.82 -23.47
CA THR A 92 53.56 40.77 -24.60
C THR A 92 52.40 40.66 -25.59
N ASN A 93 51.96 41.83 -26.06
CA ASN A 93 51.33 42.10 -27.36
C ASN A 93 49.79 42.24 -27.43
N SER A 94 49.37 43.50 -27.30
CA SER A 94 48.68 44.29 -28.35
C SER A 94 47.44 43.73 -29.04
N GLN A 95 46.32 44.42 -28.76
CA GLN A 95 45.58 45.21 -29.75
C GLN A 95 45.25 44.53 -31.09
N SER A 96 44.03 43.98 -31.21
CA SER A 96 43.23 44.19 -32.42
C SER A 96 41.77 43.74 -32.30
N GLN A 97 40.92 44.67 -32.73
CA GLN A 97 39.81 44.50 -33.66
C GLN A 97 38.67 43.54 -33.31
N ILE A 98 37.61 44.19 -32.81
CA ILE A 98 36.24 44.10 -33.30
C ILE A 98 36.19 43.60 -34.76
N LEU A 99 35.59 42.43 -34.99
CA LEU A 99 34.99 42.11 -36.27
C LEU A 99 33.80 41.15 -36.08
N ASP A 100 32.66 41.67 -36.53
CA ASP A 100 31.42 40.97 -36.86
C ASP A 100 31.69 39.74 -37.74
N THR A 101 31.15 38.59 -37.35
CA THR A 101 30.86 37.50 -38.30
C THR A 101 29.54 36.84 -37.97
N LYS A 102 28.50 37.28 -38.69
CA LYS A 102 27.37 36.44 -39.13
C LYS A 102 27.92 35.18 -39.82
N GLY A 103 27.38 34.00 -39.49
CA GLY A 103 27.57 32.85 -40.35
C GLY A 103 27.19 31.49 -39.79
N LYS A 104 26.17 30.91 -40.43
CA LYS A 104 26.00 29.47 -40.71
C LYS A 104 25.64 28.53 -39.55
N ALA A 105 24.33 28.28 -39.48
CA ALA A 105 23.77 27.00 -39.06
C ALA A 105 24.42 25.84 -39.84
N VAL A 106 25.08 24.95 -39.11
CA VAL A 106 25.59 23.67 -39.62
C VAL A 106 24.59 22.60 -39.22
N ALA A 107 23.91 22.07 -40.23
CA ALA A 107 23.12 20.86 -40.13
C ALA A 107 24.02 19.68 -39.70
N ARG A 108 23.77 19.12 -38.51
CA ARG A 108 24.35 17.85 -38.10
C ARG A 108 23.49 16.70 -38.63
N ARG A 109 24.04 16.07 -39.66
CA ARG A 109 23.73 14.74 -40.19
C ARG A 109 23.72 13.72 -39.05
N ALA A 110 22.59 13.03 -38.87
CA ALA A 110 22.52 11.80 -38.09
C ALA A 110 23.08 10.63 -38.92
N PRO A 111 23.89 9.73 -38.34
CA PRO A 111 24.20 8.46 -38.97
C PRO A 111 23.09 7.43 -38.69
N SER A 112 22.58 6.87 -39.78
CA SER A 112 21.73 5.69 -39.87
C SER A 112 22.58 4.42 -39.82
N THR A 113 22.18 3.46 -38.99
CA THR A 113 22.45 2.00 -38.98
C THR A 113 21.93 1.49 -37.62
N GLU A 114 21.14 0.44 -37.43
CA GLU A 114 20.68 -0.71 -38.21
C GLU A 114 19.48 -1.35 -37.47
N PRO A 115 18.68 -2.21 -38.14
CA PRO A 115 17.52 -2.88 -37.54
C PRO A 115 17.93 -4.22 -36.92
N LEU A 116 17.62 -4.42 -35.63
CA LEU A 116 17.67 -5.74 -35.01
C LEU A 116 16.26 -6.36 -34.95
N SER A 117 16.25 -7.61 -35.35
CA SER A 117 15.18 -8.56 -35.62
C SER A 117 14.23 -8.85 -34.43
N PRO A 118 13.07 -9.49 -34.69
CA PRO A 118 12.01 -9.67 -33.71
C PRO A 118 12.34 -10.83 -32.79
N VAL A 119 12.33 -10.59 -31.48
CA VAL A 119 12.39 -11.64 -30.46
C VAL A 119 10.96 -11.99 -30.05
N SER A 120 10.51 -13.09 -30.64
CA SER A 120 9.77 -14.21 -30.04
C SER A 120 8.74 -13.92 -28.96
N ASP A 121 7.52 -14.35 -29.26
CA ASP A 121 6.42 -14.68 -28.37
C ASP A 121 6.90 -15.36 -27.07
N ILE A 122 6.57 -14.74 -25.94
CA ILE A 122 6.63 -15.38 -24.61
C ILE A 122 5.19 -15.58 -24.14
N ASP A 123 4.81 -16.86 -24.11
CA ASP A 123 3.61 -17.39 -23.48
C ASP A 123 3.47 -16.89 -22.03
N LEU A 124 2.51 -15.99 -21.79
CA LEU A 124 2.04 -15.63 -20.46
C LEU A 124 0.94 -16.59 -20.02
N ARG A 125 1.34 -17.82 -19.70
CA ARG A 125 0.48 -18.83 -19.07
C ARG A 125 0.86 -19.00 -17.61
N GLY A 126 0.06 -18.39 -16.73
CA GLY A 126 -0.20 -18.86 -15.37
C GLY A 126 0.91 -18.63 -14.32
N SER A 127 0.73 -17.62 -13.47
CA SER A 127 1.17 -17.67 -12.07
C SER A 127 0.39 -16.65 -11.24
N SER A 128 -0.82 -17.06 -10.86
CA SER A 128 -1.49 -16.56 -9.67
C SER A 128 -0.82 -17.21 -8.47
N ALA A 129 -0.10 -16.44 -7.66
CA ALA A 129 0.43 -16.90 -6.39
C ALA A 129 0.52 -15.72 -5.41
N HIS A 130 -0.41 -15.76 -4.45
CA HIS A 130 -0.35 -15.26 -3.09
C HIS A 130 0.82 -14.35 -2.72
N ALA A 131 0.47 -13.10 -2.38
CA ALA A 131 1.26 -12.23 -1.54
C ALA A 131 1.35 -12.84 -0.13
N THR A 132 2.34 -13.70 0.10
CA THR A 132 2.72 -14.14 1.45
C THR A 132 3.68 -13.14 2.07
N ALA A 133 3.26 -12.60 3.21
CA ALA A 133 4.02 -11.76 4.11
C ALA A 133 5.36 -12.43 4.52
N ALA A 134 6.46 -11.70 4.36
CA ALA A 134 7.72 -11.98 5.02
C ALA A 134 8.21 -10.68 5.66
N HIS A 135 7.70 -10.39 6.86
CA HIS A 135 8.21 -9.30 7.68
C HIS A 135 8.20 -9.66 9.17
N ARG A 136 9.22 -10.41 9.63
CA ARG A 136 9.60 -10.41 11.05
C ARG A 136 11.02 -10.94 11.28
N GLN A 137 11.89 -10.05 11.76
CA GLN A 137 12.77 -10.19 12.94
C GLN A 137 14.07 -9.39 12.75
N ARG A 138 14.12 -8.19 13.34
CA ARG A 138 15.40 -7.55 13.68
C ARG A 138 15.28 -6.75 14.98
N ARG A 139 15.39 -7.43 16.11
CA ARG A 139 15.82 -6.83 17.38
C ARG A 139 16.46 -7.90 18.27
N GLN A 140 17.79 -7.84 18.40
CA GLN A 140 18.51 -8.08 19.66
C GLN A 140 20.00 -7.74 19.49
N ALA A 141 20.37 -6.57 20.00
CA ALA A 141 21.70 -6.17 20.51
C ALA A 141 21.44 -4.75 21.05
N GLY A 142 21.55 -4.43 22.34
CA GLY A 142 22.55 -4.81 23.31
C GLY A 142 23.10 -3.49 23.86
N THR A 143 22.50 -2.93 24.90
CA THR A 143 23.03 -1.75 25.60
C THR A 143 22.93 -1.92 27.11
N ARG A 144 24.09 -2.28 27.66
CA ARG A 144 24.65 -2.01 28.97
C ARG A 144 23.83 -1.15 29.94
N SER A 145 23.54 -1.80 31.07
CA SER A 145 23.34 -1.27 32.42
C SER A 145 24.25 -0.07 32.76
N ALA A 146 23.62 1.04 33.14
CA ALA A 146 24.24 2.10 33.93
C ALA A 146 23.29 2.54 35.05
N ARG A 147 23.72 2.22 36.27
CA ARG A 147 23.35 2.68 37.61
C ARG A 147 22.64 4.05 37.69
N PRO A 148 21.46 4.17 38.35
CA PRO A 148 20.92 5.47 38.73
C PRO A 148 21.59 6.00 40.01
N GLN A 149 21.97 7.27 40.00
CA GLN A 149 22.29 8.04 41.20
C GLN A 149 21.02 8.67 41.80
N PRO A 150 20.95 8.86 43.14
CA PRO A 150 19.81 9.49 43.78
C PRO A 150 19.92 11.02 43.64
N LEU A 151 18.94 11.63 42.97
CA LEU A 151 18.81 13.09 42.91
C LEU A 151 17.91 13.59 44.04
N LYS A 152 18.41 14.67 44.66
CA LYS A 152 17.88 15.42 45.78
C LYS A 152 16.46 15.92 45.54
N ILE A 153 15.65 15.77 46.58
CA ILE A 153 14.37 16.44 46.80
C ILE A 153 14.66 17.94 46.99
N ALA A 154 14.01 18.78 46.19
CA ALA A 154 13.88 20.22 46.40
C ALA A 154 12.41 20.61 46.19
N ASP A 155 11.92 21.43 47.11
CA ASP A 155 10.52 21.78 47.34
C ASP A 155 9.84 22.60 46.22
N PRO A 156 8.49 22.64 46.20
CA PRO A 156 7.69 23.19 45.11
C PRO A 156 7.30 24.64 45.38
N SER A 157 7.58 25.54 44.45
CA SER A 157 6.97 26.87 44.39
C SER A 157 7.21 27.52 43.02
N SER A 158 6.32 27.29 42.05
CA SER A 158 6.00 28.27 40.98
C SER A 158 4.80 27.81 40.13
N PRO A 159 4.00 28.75 39.60
CA PRO A 159 2.67 28.47 39.07
C PRO A 159 2.74 27.90 37.66
N SER A 160 1.96 26.84 37.43
CA SER A 160 1.68 26.28 36.09
C SER A 160 0.88 27.29 35.27
N ALA A 161 1.54 27.91 34.29
CA ALA A 161 0.86 28.38 33.09
C ALA A 161 0.74 27.18 32.14
N SER A 162 -0.36 26.45 32.26
CA SER A 162 -0.77 25.45 31.28
C SER A 162 -1.11 26.19 29.99
N ALA A 163 -0.11 26.37 29.13
CA ALA A 163 -0.34 26.68 27.73
C ALA A 163 -0.97 25.43 27.11
N ASP A 164 -2.30 25.45 27.06
CA ASP A 164 -3.14 24.54 26.32
C ASP A 164 -2.68 24.59 24.85
N ILE A 165 -1.84 23.62 24.45
CA ILE A 165 -1.49 23.42 23.04
C ILE A 165 -2.71 22.78 22.41
N GLN A 166 -3.71 23.62 22.15
CA GLN A 166 -4.88 23.24 21.38
C GLN A 166 -4.37 22.82 19.99
N PRO A 167 -4.56 21.56 19.56
CA PRO A 167 -4.20 21.17 18.21
C PRO A 167 -4.92 22.10 17.23
N PRO A 168 -4.28 22.47 16.11
CA PRO A 168 -4.89 23.37 15.13
C PRO A 168 -6.28 22.84 14.78
N PRO A 169 -7.30 23.73 14.67
CA PRO A 169 -8.67 23.32 14.42
C PRO A 169 -8.68 22.40 13.20
N ARG A 170 -9.19 21.18 13.38
CA ARG A 170 -9.44 20.25 12.27
C ARG A 170 -10.34 21.01 11.31
N GLN A 171 -9.83 21.31 10.12
CA GLN A 171 -10.64 21.82 9.04
C GLN A 171 -11.56 20.69 8.60
N THR A 172 -12.67 20.50 9.30
CA THR A 172 -13.85 19.86 8.72
C THR A 172 -14.25 20.77 7.57
N THR A 173 -13.94 20.35 6.36
CA THR A 173 -14.42 21.03 5.16
C THR A 173 -15.94 21.11 5.31
N PRO A 174 -16.53 22.33 5.38
CA PRO A 174 -17.98 22.44 5.49
C PRO A 174 -18.58 21.66 4.33
N LEU A 175 -19.56 20.81 4.64
CA LEU A 175 -20.30 20.06 3.63
C LEU A 175 -20.70 21.05 2.53
N PRO A 176 -20.42 20.78 1.24
CA PRO A 176 -20.76 21.72 0.19
C PRO A 176 -22.25 22.05 0.25
N GLU A 177 -22.57 23.33 0.44
CA GLU A 177 -23.95 23.82 0.60
C GLU A 177 -24.83 23.61 -0.64
N SER A 178 -24.23 23.18 -1.75
CA SER A 178 -24.94 22.84 -2.99
C SER A 178 -25.21 21.33 -3.06
N PRO A 179 -26.46 20.88 -2.83
CA PRO A 179 -26.82 19.49 -3.06
C PRO A 179 -26.51 19.13 -4.52
N GLY A 180 -25.63 18.15 -4.72
CA GLY A 180 -25.22 17.67 -6.04
C GLY A 180 -23.83 18.11 -6.53
N ALA A 181 -22.99 18.70 -5.70
CA ALA A 181 -21.58 18.87 -6.03
C ALA A 181 -20.79 17.56 -5.82
N TRP A 182 -19.86 17.26 -6.73
CA TRP A 182 -18.90 16.18 -6.53
C TRP A 182 -17.80 16.63 -5.56
N TYR A 183 -17.40 15.77 -4.63
CA TYR A 183 -16.26 16.03 -3.73
C TYR A 183 -15.58 14.73 -3.29
N ILE A 184 -14.34 14.83 -2.80
CA ILE A 184 -13.59 13.69 -2.25
C ILE A 184 -13.51 13.84 -0.72
N GLU A 185 -14.00 12.84 0.00
CA GLU A 185 -13.89 12.68 1.44
C GLU A 185 -12.76 11.69 1.79
N TYR A 186 -11.97 12.05 2.79
CA TYR A 186 -10.72 11.37 3.15
C TYR A 186 -10.74 10.79 4.56
N LEU A 187 -11.49 11.42 5.46
CA LEU A 187 -11.41 11.16 6.91
C LEU A 187 -12.75 10.76 7.51
N ASN A 188 -13.85 11.29 6.98
CA ASN A 188 -15.17 10.97 7.49
C ASN A 188 -15.76 9.75 6.79
N PRO A 189 -16.66 9.02 7.48
CA PRO A 189 -17.57 8.11 6.81
C PRO A 189 -18.26 8.79 5.61
N PRO A 190 -18.58 8.02 4.55
CA PRO A 190 -19.34 8.54 3.43
C PRO A 190 -20.74 8.98 3.87
N ALA A 191 -21.35 9.89 3.11
CA ALA A 191 -22.68 10.41 3.37
C ALA A 191 -23.77 9.32 3.36
N THR A 192 -23.53 8.21 2.66
CA THR A 192 -24.44 7.05 2.65
C THR A 192 -24.38 6.21 3.93
N ALA A 193 -23.37 6.39 4.79
CA ALA A 193 -23.23 5.65 6.05
C ALA A 193 -24.15 6.22 7.16
N THR A 194 -25.46 6.13 6.98
CA THR A 194 -26.47 6.69 7.89
C THR A 194 -26.50 6.00 9.26
N ASN A 195 -26.17 4.70 9.30
CA ASN A 195 -26.20 3.86 10.50
C ASN A 195 -24.80 3.39 10.90
N SER A 196 -23.85 4.31 10.99
CA SER A 196 -22.47 3.95 11.37
C SER A 196 -22.36 3.55 12.84
N ALA A 197 -21.54 2.55 13.15
CA ALA A 197 -21.20 2.17 14.52
C ALA A 197 -19.69 2.20 14.76
N GLY A 198 -19.27 2.55 15.97
CA GLY A 198 -17.87 2.70 16.37
C GLY A 198 -17.67 3.88 17.33
N PRO A 199 -16.41 4.17 17.74
CA PRO A 199 -15.16 3.52 17.34
C PRO A 199 -14.97 2.12 17.95
N MET A 200 -14.38 1.19 17.19
CA MET A 200 -13.99 -0.15 17.64
C MET A 200 -12.46 -0.31 17.59
N SER A 201 -11.86 -0.88 18.63
CA SER A 201 -10.45 -1.30 18.61
C SER A 201 -10.26 -2.58 17.79
N TYR A 202 -9.01 -2.96 17.52
CA TYR A 202 -8.71 -4.27 16.93
C TYR A 202 -9.20 -5.44 17.80
N ALA A 203 -9.10 -5.32 19.13
CA ALA A 203 -9.60 -6.33 20.05
C ALA A 203 -11.13 -6.46 19.98
N ASP A 204 -11.84 -5.34 19.89
CA ASP A 204 -13.29 -5.34 19.73
C ASP A 204 -13.69 -5.98 18.39
N LEU A 205 -13.01 -5.62 17.29
CA LEU A 205 -13.23 -6.26 15.99
C LEU A 205 -13.02 -7.77 16.05
N GLN A 206 -11.89 -8.21 16.62
CA GLN A 206 -11.57 -9.63 16.71
C GLN A 206 -12.63 -10.40 17.50
N SER A 207 -13.03 -9.87 18.66
CA SER A 207 -14.00 -10.51 19.55
C SER A 207 -15.42 -10.51 18.97
N LEU A 208 -15.90 -9.36 18.47
CA LEU A 208 -17.27 -9.20 17.98
C LEU A 208 -17.50 -9.98 16.68
N LEU A 209 -16.50 -10.00 15.80
CA LEU A 209 -16.62 -10.62 14.48
C LEU A 209 -16.09 -12.05 14.45
N GLY A 210 -15.56 -12.57 15.56
CA GLY A 210 -15.00 -13.91 15.66
C GLY A 210 -13.83 -14.14 14.70
N LEU A 211 -13.00 -13.13 14.46
CA LEU A 211 -11.90 -13.20 13.50
C LEU A 211 -10.73 -13.98 14.07
N ASP A 212 -10.17 -14.87 13.25
CA ASP A 212 -8.95 -15.59 13.60
C ASP A 212 -7.70 -14.67 13.55
N ASP A 213 -6.63 -15.11 14.20
CA ASP A 213 -5.38 -14.33 14.30
C ASP A 213 -4.75 -14.06 12.92
N GLU A 214 -4.89 -14.96 11.94
CA GLU A 214 -4.33 -14.79 10.60
C GLU A 214 -5.09 -13.68 9.85
N THR A 215 -6.41 -13.66 9.96
CA THR A 215 -7.27 -12.59 9.44
C THR A 215 -6.93 -11.25 10.10
N MET A 216 -6.75 -11.21 11.43
CA MET A 216 -6.35 -9.99 12.14
C MET A 216 -4.99 -9.47 11.71
N ILE A 217 -3.99 -10.35 11.55
CA ILE A 217 -2.68 -9.97 10.98
C ILE A 217 -2.84 -9.36 9.58
N CYS A 218 -3.73 -9.91 8.75
CA CYS A 218 -4.00 -9.35 7.42
C CYS A 218 -4.62 -7.95 7.50
N ILE A 219 -5.59 -7.73 8.40
CA ILE A 219 -6.24 -6.43 8.60
C ILE A 219 -5.23 -5.40 9.13
N GLU A 220 -4.41 -5.75 10.13
CA GLU A 220 -3.36 -4.89 10.66
C GLU A 220 -2.32 -4.53 9.59
N SER A 221 -1.97 -5.50 8.73
CA SER A 221 -1.00 -5.30 7.64
C SER A 221 -1.40 -4.21 6.66
N LEU A 222 -2.70 -3.91 6.52
CA LEU A 222 -3.21 -2.85 5.64
C LEU A 222 -2.58 -1.48 5.96
N GLY A 223 -2.35 -1.20 7.25
CA GLY A 223 -1.73 0.05 7.69
C GLY A 223 -0.29 0.24 7.20
N TRP A 224 0.40 -0.88 6.97
CA TRP A 224 1.83 -0.95 6.64
C TRP A 224 2.11 -1.16 5.16
N MET A 225 1.07 -1.19 4.31
CA MET A 225 1.24 -1.35 2.87
C MET A 225 1.92 -0.12 2.25
N ASP A 226 3.09 -0.32 1.65
CA ASP A 226 3.84 0.69 0.90
C ASP A 226 3.38 0.83 -0.57
N ASP A 227 2.13 0.43 -0.85
CA ASP A 227 1.50 0.54 -2.16
C ASP A 227 0.47 1.69 -2.13
N PRO A 228 0.42 2.55 -3.16
CA PRO A 228 -0.63 3.56 -3.34
C PRO A 228 -2.06 3.05 -3.45
N CYS A 229 -2.21 1.76 -3.70
CA CYS A 229 -3.47 1.15 -3.98
C CYS A 229 -4.45 1.23 -2.79
N MET A 230 -5.70 0.90 -3.07
CA MET A 230 -6.73 0.78 -2.04
C MET A 230 -6.31 -0.30 -1.06
N ARG A 231 -6.22 0.06 0.22
CA ARG A 231 -5.82 -0.84 1.30
C ARG A 231 -7.07 -1.56 1.81
N ILE A 232 -7.38 -2.68 1.16
CA ILE A 232 -8.60 -3.44 1.37
C ILE A 232 -8.29 -4.90 1.70
N HIS A 233 -9.01 -5.44 2.67
CA HIS A 233 -9.04 -6.86 2.98
C HIS A 233 -10.49 -7.35 3.00
N ILE A 234 -10.75 -8.50 2.38
CA ILE A 234 -12.06 -9.14 2.35
C ILE A 234 -11.96 -10.47 3.08
N HIS A 235 -12.82 -10.67 4.08
CA HIS A 235 -12.99 -11.93 4.79
C HIS A 235 -14.48 -12.28 4.80
N ASN A 236 -14.88 -13.34 4.10
CA ASN A 236 -16.28 -13.70 3.87
C ASN A 236 -17.08 -12.53 3.26
N ASN A 237 -18.12 -12.07 3.95
CA ASN A 237 -18.95 -10.92 3.61
C ASN A 237 -18.51 -9.62 4.32
N LEU A 238 -17.33 -9.60 4.96
CA LEU A 238 -16.79 -8.43 5.65
C LEU A 238 -15.71 -7.77 4.80
N ILE A 239 -15.73 -6.45 4.71
CA ILE A 239 -14.71 -5.66 4.02
C ILE A 239 -14.08 -4.69 5.00
N PHE A 240 -12.76 -4.71 5.08
CA PHE A 240 -11.97 -3.81 5.91
C PHE A 240 -11.17 -2.89 5.00
N VAL A 241 -11.41 -1.58 5.08
CA VAL A 241 -10.70 -0.57 4.30
C VAL A 241 -10.00 0.43 5.22
N THR A 242 -8.73 0.68 4.96
CA THR A 242 -7.96 1.74 5.64
C THR A 242 -7.69 2.90 4.69
N ARG A 243 -7.74 4.13 5.21
CA ARG A 243 -7.46 5.36 4.46
C ARG A 243 -8.23 5.47 3.14
N ALA A 244 -9.49 5.07 3.12
CA ALA A 244 -10.33 5.11 1.92
C ALA A 244 -10.41 6.54 1.31
N LEU A 245 -10.55 6.63 -0.01
CA LEU A 245 -10.97 7.86 -0.68
C LEU A 245 -12.41 7.64 -1.12
N PHE A 246 -13.34 8.35 -0.49
CA PHE A 246 -14.74 8.34 -0.89
C PHE A 246 -14.95 9.50 -1.87
N LEU A 247 -15.36 9.19 -3.09
CA LEU A 247 -15.88 10.17 -4.03
C LEU A 247 -17.39 10.22 -3.83
N GLU A 248 -17.87 11.38 -3.40
CA GLU A 248 -19.29 11.64 -3.21
C GLU A 248 -19.81 12.42 -4.40
N GLY A 249 -20.94 11.99 -4.94
CA GLY A 249 -21.56 12.64 -6.09
C GLY A 249 -23.09 12.58 -6.01
N PRO A 250 -23.77 13.25 -6.95
CA PRO A 250 -25.25 13.30 -6.99
C PRO A 250 -25.92 11.93 -7.04
N SER A 251 -25.22 10.94 -7.63
CA SER A 251 -25.75 9.61 -7.91
C SER A 251 -25.34 8.57 -6.88
N GLY A 252 -24.59 8.95 -5.83
CA GLY A 252 -24.18 8.06 -4.76
C GLY A 252 -22.71 8.20 -4.37
N THR A 253 -22.25 7.25 -3.57
CA THR A 253 -20.90 7.18 -3.01
C THR A 253 -20.06 6.16 -3.75
N TYR A 254 -18.78 6.47 -3.95
CA TYR A 254 -17.84 5.60 -4.61
C TYR A 254 -16.53 5.47 -3.82
N LEU A 255 -16.02 4.25 -3.67
CA LEU A 255 -14.63 4.03 -3.29
C LEU A 255 -13.75 4.26 -4.51
N VAL A 256 -12.72 5.10 -4.36
CA VAL A 256 -11.82 5.42 -5.46
C VAL A 256 -10.38 5.02 -5.15
N ASN A 257 -9.74 4.43 -6.15
CA ASN A 257 -8.33 4.11 -6.15
C ASN A 257 -7.62 4.81 -7.30
N TRP A 258 -6.39 5.26 -7.05
CA TRP A 258 -5.45 5.62 -8.11
C TRP A 258 -4.29 4.64 -8.08
N GLY A 259 -4.14 3.88 -9.15
CA GLY A 259 -3.14 2.84 -9.25
C GLY A 259 -2.79 2.56 -10.70
N ARG A 260 -1.74 1.78 -10.91
CA ARG A 260 -1.42 1.25 -12.23
C ARG A 260 -2.56 0.39 -12.74
N GLN A 261 -2.70 0.29 -14.06
CA GLN A 261 -3.78 -0.45 -14.71
C GLN A 261 -3.85 -1.91 -14.22
N GLU A 262 -2.72 -2.59 -14.05
CA GLU A 262 -2.70 -3.98 -13.57
C GLU A 262 -3.24 -4.11 -12.14
N VAL A 263 -2.90 -3.15 -11.28
CA VAL A 263 -3.35 -3.11 -9.89
C VAL A 263 -4.85 -2.84 -9.83
N ASN A 264 -5.34 -1.85 -10.58
CA ASN A 264 -6.75 -1.54 -10.67
C ASN A 264 -7.58 -2.72 -11.19
N ARG A 265 -7.08 -3.44 -12.21
CA ARG A 265 -7.71 -4.66 -12.71
C ARG A 265 -7.77 -5.75 -11.64
N ASN A 266 -6.71 -5.90 -10.84
CA ASN A 266 -6.71 -6.86 -9.74
C ASN A 266 -7.69 -6.46 -8.62
N VAL A 267 -7.80 -5.17 -8.29
CA VAL A 267 -8.78 -4.65 -7.33
C VAL A 267 -10.21 -4.91 -7.81
N LYS A 268 -10.52 -4.58 -9.08
CA LYS A 268 -11.84 -4.87 -9.68
C LYS A 268 -12.16 -6.36 -9.63
N ARG A 269 -11.21 -7.21 -10.04
CA ARG A 269 -11.39 -8.66 -9.99
C ARG A 269 -11.62 -9.14 -8.55
N TYR A 270 -10.83 -8.65 -7.60
CA TYR A 270 -10.92 -9.04 -6.20
C TYR A 270 -12.28 -8.68 -5.57
N LEU A 271 -12.80 -7.49 -5.87
CA LEU A 271 -14.05 -6.99 -5.30
C LEU A 271 -15.31 -7.51 -6.02
N VAL A 272 -15.24 -7.69 -7.34
CA VAL A 272 -16.43 -7.91 -8.17
C VAL A 272 -16.47 -9.32 -8.78
N GLU A 273 -15.32 -9.91 -9.08
CA GLU A 273 -15.22 -11.18 -9.82
C GLU A 273 -14.63 -12.33 -8.98
N GLY A 274 -14.31 -12.08 -7.71
CA GLY A 274 -13.59 -13.01 -6.85
C GLY A 274 -14.39 -14.29 -6.58
N MET A 275 -13.72 -15.45 -6.60
CA MET A 275 -14.36 -16.75 -6.32
C MET A 275 -14.95 -16.83 -4.90
N ASN A 276 -14.48 -15.98 -3.98
CA ASN A 276 -14.95 -15.91 -2.60
C ASN A 276 -16.05 -14.85 -2.40
N ARG A 277 -16.60 -14.29 -3.49
CA ARG A 277 -17.68 -13.30 -3.39
C ARG A 277 -18.95 -13.98 -2.84
N PRO A 278 -19.61 -13.41 -1.82
CA PRO A 278 -20.91 -13.89 -1.37
C PRO A 278 -21.90 -13.89 -2.54
N ALA A 279 -22.77 -14.91 -2.63
CA ALA A 279 -23.76 -15.01 -3.71
C ALA A 279 -24.65 -13.76 -3.81
N ALA A 280 -24.98 -13.15 -2.67
CA ALA A 280 -25.76 -11.92 -2.59
C ALA A 280 -25.01 -10.65 -2.97
N SER A 281 -23.68 -10.70 -3.16
CA SER A 281 -22.83 -9.54 -3.44
C SER A 281 -22.89 -8.42 -2.38
N LEU A 282 -23.38 -8.77 -1.20
CA LEU A 282 -23.57 -7.88 -0.06
C LEU A 282 -22.38 -7.96 0.88
N PHE A 283 -21.84 -6.79 1.24
CA PHE A 283 -20.68 -6.69 2.12
C PHE A 283 -20.94 -5.73 3.29
N HIS A 284 -20.52 -6.13 4.48
CA HIS A 284 -20.46 -5.29 5.67
C HIS A 284 -19.15 -4.53 5.68
N LEU A 285 -19.21 -3.21 5.49
CA LEU A 285 -18.04 -2.38 5.29
C LEU A 285 -17.55 -1.79 6.62
N PHE A 286 -16.27 -2.02 6.92
CA PHE A 286 -15.55 -1.42 8.03
C PHE A 286 -14.49 -0.47 7.50
N PHE A 287 -14.43 0.72 8.07
CA PHE A 287 -13.56 1.81 7.67
C PHE A 287 -12.67 2.24 8.82
N ASN A 288 -11.38 2.37 8.54
CA ASN A 288 -10.42 3.00 9.45
C ASN A 288 -9.84 4.24 8.76
N PRO A 289 -10.16 5.45 9.23
CA PRO A 289 -9.70 6.69 8.59
C PRO A 289 -8.19 6.90 8.71
N GLN A 290 -7.48 6.14 9.56
CA GLN A 290 -6.03 6.23 9.82
C GLN A 290 -5.49 7.66 9.73
N THR A 291 -5.64 8.42 10.82
CA THR A 291 -5.05 9.76 10.89
C THR A 291 -3.54 9.66 11.10
N GLN A 292 -2.78 10.52 10.39
CA GLN A 292 -1.31 10.61 10.40
C GLN A 292 -0.64 10.71 11.78
N ARG A 293 -1.40 10.91 12.86
CA ARG A 293 -0.86 11.12 14.21
C ARG A 293 -0.93 9.89 15.13
N GLY A 294 -1.27 8.72 14.59
CA GLY A 294 -1.19 7.45 15.35
C GLY A 294 -2.08 7.40 16.60
N LEU A 295 -3.11 8.26 16.67
CA LEU A 295 -3.88 8.46 17.89
C LEU A 295 -5.25 7.79 17.91
N VAL A 296 -5.74 7.32 16.77
CA VAL A 296 -7.01 6.57 16.75
C VAL A 296 -6.92 5.39 15.80
N GLU A 297 -6.52 4.24 16.33
CA GLU A 297 -6.73 2.93 15.70
C GLU A 297 -8.19 2.50 15.90
N ALA A 298 -9.13 3.31 15.39
CA ALA A 298 -10.54 3.00 15.46
C ALA A 298 -11.08 2.58 14.10
N TRP A 299 -11.86 1.51 14.16
CA TRP A 299 -12.69 1.05 13.08
C TRP A 299 -14.12 1.50 13.27
N PHE A 300 -14.75 1.85 12.15
CA PHE A 300 -16.15 2.23 12.07
C PHE A 300 -16.85 1.28 11.12
N TYR A 301 -17.93 0.66 11.58
CA TYR A 301 -18.85 -0.03 10.70
C TYR A 301 -19.69 1.00 9.94
N LEU A 302 -19.72 0.90 8.61
CA LEU A 302 -20.41 1.83 7.73
C LEU A 302 -21.77 1.33 7.24
N GLY A 303 -22.09 0.06 7.49
CA GLY A 303 -23.31 -0.58 6.99
C GLY A 303 -23.05 -1.62 5.89
N ALA A 304 -24.14 -2.28 5.51
CA ALA A 304 -24.16 -3.22 4.40
C ALA A 304 -24.25 -2.49 3.06
N HIS A 305 -23.46 -2.93 2.08
CA HIS A 305 -23.34 -2.32 0.76
C HIS A 305 -23.24 -3.39 -0.33
N GLU A 306 -23.93 -3.15 -1.45
CA GLU A 306 -23.59 -3.80 -2.71
C GLU A 306 -22.44 -3.05 -3.38
N MET A 307 -21.47 -3.79 -3.91
CA MET A 307 -20.32 -3.23 -4.60
C MET A 307 -20.32 -3.57 -6.08
N THR A 308 -20.18 -2.56 -6.92
CA THR A 308 -20.07 -2.71 -8.38
C THR A 308 -18.94 -1.84 -8.92
N ALA A 309 -18.17 -2.37 -9.87
CA ALA A 309 -17.18 -1.55 -10.57
C ALA A 309 -17.90 -0.66 -11.58
N VAL A 310 -17.62 0.65 -11.53
CA VAL A 310 -18.24 1.64 -12.42
C VAL A 310 -17.16 2.39 -13.16
N GLU A 311 -17.36 2.63 -14.45
CA GLU A 311 -16.50 3.46 -15.26
C GLU A 311 -16.96 4.91 -15.18
N LEU A 312 -16.39 5.65 -14.23
CA LEU A 312 -16.52 7.10 -14.18
C LEU A 312 -15.40 7.75 -15.00
N GLY A 313 -15.69 8.93 -15.54
CA GLY A 313 -14.64 9.80 -16.06
C GLY A 313 -13.60 10.11 -14.99
N SER A 314 -12.35 10.33 -15.38
CA SER A 314 -11.27 10.66 -14.45
C SER A 314 -11.61 11.94 -13.68
N ALA A 315 -11.79 11.82 -12.36
CA ALA A 315 -12.03 12.94 -11.45
C ALA A 315 -10.89 13.97 -11.54
N TRP A 316 -9.66 13.51 -11.77
CA TRP A 316 -8.51 14.39 -11.99
C TRP A 316 -8.68 15.33 -13.19
N HIS A 317 -9.25 14.83 -14.28
CA HIS A 317 -9.44 15.61 -15.51
C HIS A 317 -10.79 16.34 -15.55
N SER A 318 -11.61 16.14 -14.52
CA SER A 318 -12.89 16.83 -14.40
C SER A 318 -12.68 18.31 -14.09
N SER A 319 -13.64 19.14 -14.52
CA SER A 319 -13.64 20.58 -14.21
C SER A 319 -14.05 20.88 -12.77
N TRP A 320 -14.67 19.92 -12.07
CA TRP A 320 -15.15 20.10 -10.70
C TRP A 320 -14.03 19.95 -9.67
N LEU A 321 -13.01 19.12 -9.95
CA LEU A 321 -11.88 18.95 -9.03
C LEU A 321 -10.89 20.11 -9.19
N HIS A 322 -10.97 21.08 -8.28
CA HIS A 322 -10.19 22.32 -8.36
C HIS A 322 -8.71 22.09 -8.02
N LYS A 323 -7.86 23.07 -8.36
CA LYS A 323 -6.39 22.99 -8.16
C LYS A 323 -6.00 22.70 -6.72
N GLU A 324 -6.73 23.24 -5.74
CA GLU A 324 -6.44 22.99 -4.32
C GLU A 324 -6.82 21.56 -3.92
N GLU A 325 -7.95 21.04 -4.37
CA GLU A 325 -8.36 19.65 -4.11
C GLU A 325 -7.41 18.65 -4.78
N LYS A 326 -6.91 18.95 -5.98
CA LYS A 326 -5.85 18.16 -6.62
C LYS A 326 -4.57 18.10 -5.79
N LYS A 327 -4.19 19.20 -5.14
CA LYS A 327 -3.02 19.21 -4.23
C LYS A 327 -3.28 18.34 -3.01
N VAL A 328 -4.48 18.38 -2.44
CA VAL A 328 -4.86 17.53 -1.30
C VAL A 328 -4.84 16.06 -1.72
N LEU A 329 -5.41 15.71 -2.88
CA LEU A 329 -5.37 14.37 -3.43
C LEU A 329 -3.93 13.89 -3.65
N CYS A 330 -3.06 14.71 -4.26
CA CYS A 330 -1.64 14.38 -4.40
C CYS A 330 -0.97 14.17 -3.04
N ALA A 331 -1.25 15.01 -2.05
CA ALA A 331 -0.68 14.86 -0.71
C ALA A 331 -1.14 13.55 -0.05
N GLU A 332 -2.40 13.17 -0.17
CA GLU A 332 -2.92 11.90 0.37
C GLU A 332 -2.34 10.69 -0.35
N LEU A 333 -2.24 10.75 -1.68
CA LEU A 333 -1.58 9.73 -2.47
C LEU A 333 -0.10 9.59 -2.09
N MET A 334 0.67 10.69 -2.02
CA MET A 334 2.07 10.68 -1.58
C MET A 334 2.27 10.00 -0.23
N GLN A 335 1.36 10.23 0.72
CA GLN A 335 1.44 9.61 2.05
C GLN A 335 1.26 8.10 2.02
N ARG A 336 0.56 7.55 1.02
CA ARG A 336 0.48 6.10 0.80
C ARG A 336 1.78 5.53 0.24
N TRP A 337 2.51 6.33 -0.52
CA TRP A 337 3.76 5.97 -1.21
C TRP A 337 5.03 5.98 -0.36
N ASN A 338 4.91 6.03 0.97
CA ASN A 338 6.01 6.00 1.95
C ASN A 338 7.29 6.74 1.48
N SER A 339 7.14 8.03 1.15
CA SER A 339 8.19 9.05 0.95
C SER A 339 9.03 9.06 -0.34
N ARG A 340 8.84 8.14 -1.30
CA ARG A 340 9.68 8.15 -2.52
C ARG A 340 9.24 9.11 -3.63
N MET A 341 7.97 9.55 -3.63
CA MET A 341 7.43 10.39 -4.70
C MET A 341 7.04 11.77 -4.20
N ASP A 342 7.40 12.80 -4.97
CA ASP A 342 6.89 14.14 -4.73
C ASP A 342 5.48 14.30 -5.34
N GLY A 343 4.74 15.33 -4.93
CA GLY A 343 3.36 15.52 -5.40
C GLY A 343 3.26 15.89 -6.88
N ARG A 344 4.36 16.38 -7.47
CA ARG A 344 4.44 16.71 -8.90
C ARG A 344 4.63 15.44 -9.71
N ASP A 345 5.38 14.47 -9.22
CA ASP A 345 5.50 13.15 -9.82
C ASP A 345 4.15 12.45 -9.83
N VAL A 346 3.42 12.46 -8.71
CA VAL A 346 2.06 11.87 -8.64
C VAL A 346 1.12 12.55 -9.64
N ALA A 347 1.10 13.90 -9.68
CA ALA A 347 0.29 14.64 -10.65
C ALA A 347 0.65 14.30 -12.09
N ARG A 348 1.95 14.28 -12.42
CA ARG A 348 2.47 13.91 -13.75
C ARG A 348 2.03 12.51 -14.13
N MET A 349 2.16 11.53 -13.23
CA MET A 349 1.76 10.15 -13.49
C MET A 349 0.25 10.01 -13.76
N ILE A 350 -0.60 10.81 -13.11
CA ILE A 350 -2.05 10.82 -13.40
C ILE A 350 -2.32 11.48 -14.76
N GLU A 351 -1.64 12.59 -15.07
CA GLU A 351 -1.76 13.30 -16.36
C GLU A 351 -1.28 12.44 -17.54
N GLU A 352 -0.19 11.70 -17.36
CA GLU A 352 0.40 10.77 -18.34
C GLU A 352 -0.31 9.41 -18.38
N ARG A 353 -1.34 9.21 -17.53
CA ARG A 353 -2.12 7.97 -17.40
C ARG A 353 -1.33 6.75 -16.94
N GLU A 354 -0.19 6.95 -16.29
CA GLU A 354 0.52 5.88 -15.57
C GLU A 354 -0.25 5.44 -14.32
N LEU A 355 -1.03 6.36 -13.73
CA LEU A 355 -1.99 6.09 -12.66
C LEU A 355 -3.40 6.34 -13.18
N GLU A 356 -4.19 5.27 -13.22
CA GLU A 356 -5.59 5.31 -13.63
C GLU A 356 -6.50 5.34 -12.40
N GLN A 357 -7.67 5.96 -12.58
CA GLN A 357 -8.73 5.91 -11.58
C GLN A 357 -9.48 4.57 -11.70
N CYS A 358 -9.66 3.90 -10.57
CA CYS A 358 -10.59 2.79 -10.43
C CYS A 358 -11.67 3.18 -9.43
N THR A 359 -12.93 3.00 -9.83
CA THR A 359 -14.10 3.41 -9.06
C THR A 359 -14.98 2.20 -8.77
N ILE A 360 -15.34 2.03 -7.50
CA ILE A 360 -16.27 1.02 -7.02
C ILE A 360 -17.45 1.75 -6.38
N GLN A 361 -18.65 1.62 -6.95
CA GLN A 361 -19.85 2.21 -6.38
C GLN A 361 -20.27 1.43 -5.13
N LEU A 362 -20.60 2.18 -4.08
CA LEU A 362 -21.19 1.68 -2.85
C LEU A 362 -22.69 1.95 -2.89
N LYS A 363 -23.50 0.91 -3.07
CA LYS A 363 -24.95 1.03 -3.05
C LYS A 363 -25.50 0.57 -1.70
N HIS A 364 -26.02 1.54 -0.94
CA HIS A 364 -26.64 1.29 0.36
C HIS A 364 -28.18 1.15 0.29
N GLU A 365 -28.82 1.72 -0.74
CA GLU A 365 -30.27 1.71 -0.90
C GLU A 365 -30.83 0.27 -0.89
N GLY A 366 -31.75 0.00 0.03
CA GLY A 366 -32.37 -1.31 0.22
C GLY A 366 -31.58 -2.27 1.12
N GLN A 367 -30.49 -1.81 1.75
CA GLN A 367 -29.63 -2.60 2.64
C GLN A 367 -29.76 -2.19 4.11
N GLU A 368 -30.77 -1.39 4.45
CA GLU A 368 -31.03 -0.88 5.80
C GLU A 368 -31.35 -2.03 6.76
N ASP A 369 -32.18 -2.99 6.33
CA ASP A 369 -32.56 -4.16 7.14
C ASP A 369 -31.36 -5.06 7.42
N ALA A 370 -30.51 -5.32 6.41
CA ALA A 370 -29.29 -6.11 6.58
C ALA A 370 -28.28 -5.39 7.50
N THR A 371 -28.23 -4.06 7.41
CA THR A 371 -27.40 -3.24 8.29
C THR A 371 -27.88 -3.32 9.74
N ALA A 372 -29.19 -3.18 9.96
CA ALA A 372 -29.81 -3.26 11.27
C ALA A 372 -29.67 -4.65 11.89
N ALA A 373 -29.95 -5.71 11.11
CA ALA A 373 -29.79 -7.09 11.56
C ALA A 373 -28.35 -7.37 12.03
N PHE A 374 -27.36 -6.97 11.22
CA PHE A 374 -25.95 -7.14 11.61
C PHE A 374 -25.58 -6.36 12.88
N LEU A 375 -26.12 -5.14 13.05
CA LEU A 375 -25.89 -4.35 14.27
C LEU A 375 -26.47 -5.03 15.52
N GLU A 376 -27.69 -5.55 15.44
CA GLU A 376 -28.33 -6.23 16.57
C GLU A 376 -27.67 -7.57 16.89
N GLU A 377 -27.39 -8.38 15.88
CA GLU A 377 -26.90 -9.75 16.05
C GLU A 377 -25.41 -9.81 16.42
N VAL A 378 -24.59 -8.94 15.82
CA VAL A 378 -23.12 -9.06 15.89
C VAL A 378 -22.49 -7.99 16.76
N LEU A 379 -23.01 -6.75 16.72
CA LEU A 379 -22.38 -5.62 17.41
C LEU A 379 -23.02 -5.28 18.76
N ARG A 380 -24.19 -5.84 19.09
CA ARG A 380 -24.89 -5.64 20.38
C ARG A 380 -25.05 -6.90 21.23
N GLY A 381 -24.94 -8.08 20.62
CA GLY A 381 -24.88 -9.37 21.33
C GLY A 381 -23.57 -9.52 22.10
#